data_AF-A0A843CFF1-F1
#
_entry.id   AF-A0A843CFF1-F1
#
_cell.length_a   1.000
_cell.length_b   1.000
_cell.length_c   1.000
_cell.angle_alpha   90.00
_cell.angle_beta   90.00
_cell.angle_gamma   90.00
#
_symmetry.space_group_name_H-M   'P 1'
#
loop_
_entity.id
_entity.type
_entity.pdbx_description
1 polymer ?
#
loop_
_entity_poly.entity_id
_entity_poly.type
_entity_poly.pdbx_seq_one_letter_code
_entity_poly.pdbx_strand_id
1 'polypeptide(L)'
;MCSEIDEQRSKKGLPTRDIKVCGDRPCHDIASKKERQQNKSSPMEQFRLGVTLDLIKCNPGQFLVIKAKNQLPSCISLENIEKLRERGWAISEQKQQEMIQVISDNRMKNIKLSNDLENFNPTLNITPDEINNQRYLMFEGFGWHQLHNVEITISEESVKESIRTKTNDSGHLNMPWPIPDSVGGKMYHIFASDGIHQLELDMPIAPKR
;
A
#
# COMPACT_ATOMS: atom_id res chain seq x y z
N MET A 1 2.09 -20.52 1.14
CA MET A 1 1.06 -21.42 0.58
C MET A 1 0.79 -22.52 1.60
N CYS A 2 -0.46 -22.65 2.07
CA CYS A 2 -0.86 -23.77 2.96
C CYS A 2 -1.33 -24.94 2.08
N SER A 3 -0.88 -26.16 2.37
CA SER A 3 -1.21 -27.34 1.58
C SER A 3 -2.59 -27.90 1.95
N GLU A 4 -3.28 -28.49 0.97
CA GLU A 4 -4.60 -29.12 1.15
C GLU A 4 -4.64 -30.22 2.23
N ILE A 5 -3.45 -30.75 2.59
CA ILE A 5 -3.24 -31.79 3.59
C ILE A 5 -3.59 -31.29 5.01
N ASP A 6 -3.34 -30.00 5.30
CA ASP A 6 -3.58 -29.42 6.63
C ASP A 6 -5.08 -29.18 6.89
N GLU A 7 -5.87 -28.96 5.83
CA GLU A 7 -7.32 -28.76 5.92
C GLU A 7 -8.07 -30.05 6.30
N GLN A 8 -7.62 -31.20 5.80
CA GLN A 8 -8.26 -32.48 6.13
C GLN A 8 -7.96 -32.95 7.56
N ARG A 9 -6.80 -32.58 8.12
CA ARG A 9 -6.41 -32.93 9.50
C ARG A 9 -7.25 -32.19 10.54
N SER A 10 -7.58 -30.92 10.29
CA SER A 10 -8.43 -30.10 11.17
C SER A 10 -9.86 -30.65 11.27
N LYS A 11 -10.46 -31.08 10.15
CA LYS A 11 -11.83 -31.65 10.13
C LYS A 11 -11.97 -32.96 10.92
N LYS A 12 -10.85 -33.62 11.27
CA LYS A 12 -10.82 -34.90 12.00
C LYS A 12 -10.49 -34.76 13.50
N GLY A 13 -10.33 -33.53 14.02
CA GLY A 13 -10.17 -33.30 15.47
C GLY A 13 -8.89 -33.90 16.08
N LEU A 14 -7.82 -34.06 15.29
CA LEU A 14 -6.54 -34.59 15.77
C LEU A 14 -5.71 -33.50 16.49
N PRO A 15 -4.85 -33.88 17.45
CA PRO A 15 -4.18 -32.93 18.34
C PRO A 15 -3.27 -31.96 17.59
N THR A 16 -3.47 -30.69 17.90
CA THR A 16 -2.85 -29.51 17.33
C THR A 16 -1.44 -29.29 17.88
N ARG A 17 -0.42 -29.78 17.17
CA ARG A 17 0.96 -29.29 17.37
C ARG A 17 1.51 -28.48 16.21
N ASP A 18 0.83 -28.44 15.07
CA ASP A 18 1.31 -27.74 13.87
C ASP A 18 0.22 -26.90 13.17
N ILE A 19 -0.59 -26.13 13.92
CA ILE A 19 -1.43 -25.10 13.27
C ILE A 19 -0.52 -23.95 12.85
N LYS A 20 -0.26 -23.82 11.55
CA LYS A 20 0.32 -22.58 11.00
C LYS A 20 -0.68 -21.45 11.16
N VAL A 21 -0.29 -20.44 11.93
CA VAL A 21 -0.97 -19.14 12.04
C VAL A 21 -0.44 -18.19 10.97
N CYS A 22 -1.34 -17.41 10.35
CA CYS A 22 -0.98 -16.31 9.46
C CYS A 22 -1.25 -15.01 10.23
N GLY A 23 -0.22 -14.48 10.92
CA GLY A 23 -0.39 -13.37 11.86
C GLY A 23 -1.23 -13.78 13.07
N ASP A 24 -2.14 -12.90 13.52
CA ASP A 24 -2.92 -13.11 14.75
C ASP A 24 -4.21 -13.94 14.56
N ARG A 25 -4.46 -14.46 13.35
CA ARG A 25 -5.73 -15.18 13.04
C ARG A 25 -5.49 -16.61 12.55
N PRO A 26 -6.31 -17.58 13.01
CA PRO A 26 -6.31 -18.94 12.46
C PRO A 26 -6.69 -18.95 10.98
N CYS A 27 -5.95 -19.68 10.15
CA CYS A 27 -6.11 -19.69 8.69
C CYS A 27 -7.50 -20.13 8.18
N HIS A 28 -8.29 -20.82 9.01
CA HIS A 28 -9.64 -21.28 8.66
C HIS A 28 -10.65 -20.13 8.51
N ASP A 29 -10.39 -18.97 9.12
CA ASP A 29 -11.23 -17.78 9.00
C ASP A 29 -11.10 -17.10 7.61
N ILE A 30 -10.05 -17.44 6.86
CA ILE A 30 -9.76 -16.84 5.56
C ILE A 30 -10.39 -17.66 4.42
N ALA A 31 -10.44 -18.99 4.57
CA ALA A 31 -10.96 -19.89 3.53
C ALA A 31 -12.50 -19.86 3.38
N SER A 32 -13.23 -19.48 4.44
CA SER A 32 -14.69 -19.44 4.46
C SER A 32 -15.31 -18.14 3.90
N LYS A 33 -14.50 -17.15 3.49
CA LYS A 33 -14.97 -15.85 2.97
C LYS A 33 -14.87 -15.70 1.44
N LYS A 34 -14.83 -16.80 0.68
CA LYS A 34 -14.82 -16.75 -0.79
C LYS A 34 -16.18 -16.85 -1.46
N GLU A 35 -17.28 -16.74 -0.72
CA GLU A 35 -18.62 -16.65 -1.29
C GLU A 35 -19.34 -15.33 -0.90
N ARG A 36 -19.52 -14.49 -1.92
CA ARG A 36 -20.58 -13.46 -2.05
C ARG A 36 -20.73 -12.48 -0.88
N GLN A 37 -19.75 -11.60 -0.68
CA GLN A 37 -20.08 -10.25 -0.21
C GLN A 37 -20.77 -9.48 -1.34
N GLN A 38 -22.05 -9.75 -1.58
CA GLN A 38 -22.91 -8.71 -2.10
C GLN A 38 -22.87 -7.60 -1.05
N ASN A 39 -22.36 -6.41 -1.40
CA ASN A 39 -22.39 -5.24 -0.52
C ASN A 39 -23.85 -5.00 -0.12
N LYS A 40 -24.25 -5.47 1.07
CA LYS A 40 -25.59 -5.27 1.64
C LYS A 40 -25.80 -3.81 2.09
N SER A 41 -24.77 -2.98 1.97
CA SER A 41 -24.80 -1.57 2.32
C SER A 41 -25.57 -0.76 1.29
N SER A 42 -26.43 0.13 1.78
CA SER A 42 -27.15 1.10 0.96
C SER A 42 -26.15 2.00 0.20
N PRO A 43 -26.57 2.65 -0.89
CA PRO A 43 -25.71 3.56 -1.67
C PRO A 43 -25.11 4.67 -0.84
N MET A 44 -25.89 5.17 0.11
CA MET A 44 -25.47 6.19 1.06
C MET A 44 -24.37 5.67 1.99
N GLU A 45 -24.50 4.43 2.47
CA GLU A 45 -23.48 3.81 3.31
C GLU A 45 -22.22 3.52 2.52
N GLN A 46 -22.33 2.99 1.29
CA GLN A 46 -21.18 2.82 0.40
C GLN A 46 -20.44 4.15 0.19
N PHE A 47 -21.17 5.22 -0.11
CA PHE A 47 -20.60 6.55 -0.26
C PHE A 47 -19.92 7.07 1.01
N ARG A 48 -20.55 6.89 2.18
CA ARG A 48 -19.95 7.25 3.49
C ARG A 48 -18.71 6.43 3.83
N LEU A 49 -18.60 5.22 3.31
CA LEU A 49 -17.41 4.36 3.41
C LEU A 49 -16.32 4.73 2.40
N GLY A 50 -16.48 5.82 1.65
CA GLY A 50 -15.51 6.29 0.67
C GLY A 50 -15.58 5.58 -0.68
N VAL A 51 -16.61 4.78 -0.94
CA VAL A 51 -16.83 4.19 -2.27
C VAL A 51 -17.22 5.33 -3.22
N THR A 52 -16.44 5.48 -4.30
CA THR A 52 -16.66 6.49 -5.33
C THR A 52 -17.94 6.21 -6.12
N LEU A 53 -18.58 7.26 -6.64
CA LEU A 53 -19.89 7.15 -7.30
C LEU A 53 -19.92 6.13 -8.45
N ASP A 54 -18.83 6.00 -9.20
CA ASP A 54 -18.68 5.05 -10.31
C ASP A 54 -18.57 3.58 -9.85
N LEU A 55 -18.31 3.34 -8.56
CA LEU A 55 -18.16 2.01 -7.97
C LEU A 55 -19.32 1.59 -7.06
N ILE A 56 -20.28 2.50 -6.80
CA ILE A 56 -21.44 2.20 -5.98
C ILE A 56 -22.31 1.17 -6.70
N LYS A 57 -22.61 0.07 -6.01
CA LYS A 57 -23.45 -1.01 -6.54
C LYS A 57 -24.85 -0.94 -5.98
N CYS A 58 -25.84 -0.99 -6.87
CA CYS A 58 -27.23 -1.15 -6.52
C CYS A 58 -27.63 -2.62 -6.41
N ASN A 59 -28.72 -2.86 -5.68
CA ASN A 59 -29.39 -4.15 -5.72
C ASN A 59 -29.98 -4.40 -7.12
N PRO A 60 -30.17 -5.68 -7.52
CA PRO A 60 -30.81 -6.02 -8.79
C PRO A 60 -32.14 -5.28 -8.99
N GLY A 61 -32.36 -4.73 -10.19
CA GLY A 61 -33.57 -3.97 -10.52
C GLY A 61 -33.57 -2.51 -10.06
N GLN A 62 -32.50 -2.04 -9.40
CA GLN A 62 -32.30 -0.65 -9.05
C GLN A 62 -31.09 -0.06 -9.77
N PHE A 63 -31.15 1.23 -10.07
CA PHE A 63 -30.10 1.98 -10.74
C PHE A 63 -29.66 3.14 -9.87
N LEU A 64 -28.37 3.46 -9.98
CA LEU A 64 -27.77 4.56 -9.27
C LEU A 64 -28.28 5.88 -9.86
N VAL A 65 -28.74 6.77 -8.99
CA VAL A 65 -29.19 8.11 -9.34
C VAL A 65 -28.61 9.10 -8.33
N ILE A 66 -28.23 10.28 -8.81
CA ILE A 66 -27.69 11.35 -7.96
C ILE A 66 -28.78 12.39 -7.69
N LYS A 67 -29.01 12.71 -6.42
CA LYS A 67 -30.00 13.72 -6.00
C LYS A 67 -29.56 15.12 -6.44
N ALA A 68 -30.48 15.90 -7.01
CA ALA A 68 -30.18 17.25 -7.47
C ALA A 68 -29.82 18.22 -6.33
N LYS A 69 -30.47 18.09 -5.17
CA LYS A 69 -30.32 19.02 -4.04
C LYS A 69 -28.96 18.94 -3.35
N ASN A 70 -28.45 17.74 -3.14
CA ASN A 70 -27.27 17.50 -2.29
C ASN A 70 -26.23 16.57 -2.92
N GLN A 71 -26.42 16.19 -4.18
CA GLN A 71 -25.49 15.35 -4.94
C GLN A 71 -25.20 13.99 -4.29
N LEU A 72 -26.09 13.51 -3.43
CA LEU A 72 -25.93 12.21 -2.79
C LEU A 72 -26.48 11.06 -3.65
N PRO A 73 -25.83 9.89 -3.64
CA PRO A 73 -26.29 8.73 -4.39
C PRO A 73 -27.51 8.06 -3.76
N SER A 74 -28.37 7.51 -4.61
CA SER A 74 -29.52 6.70 -4.24
C SER A 74 -29.77 5.64 -5.30
N CYS A 75 -30.21 4.44 -4.90
CA CYS A 75 -30.64 3.40 -5.83
C CYS A 75 -32.15 3.45 -5.97
N ILE A 76 -32.63 3.47 -7.21
CA ILE A 76 -34.05 3.69 -7.53
C ILE A 76 -34.45 2.69 -8.61
N SER A 77 -35.69 2.20 -8.54
CA SER A 77 -36.25 1.37 -9.61
C SER A 77 -36.36 2.16 -10.92
N LEU A 78 -36.07 1.50 -12.04
CA LEU A 78 -36.09 2.10 -13.39
C LEU A 78 -37.38 2.89 -13.67
N GLU A 79 -38.52 2.35 -13.26
CA GLU A 79 -39.86 2.93 -13.45
C GLU A 79 -40.03 4.33 -12.83
N ASN A 80 -39.23 4.67 -11.82
CA ASN A 80 -39.35 5.91 -11.07
C ASN A 80 -38.29 6.95 -11.46
N ILE A 81 -37.26 6.57 -12.21
CA ILE A 81 -36.11 7.45 -12.50
C ILE A 81 -36.55 8.67 -13.29
N GLU A 82 -37.26 8.47 -14.41
CA GLU A 82 -37.70 9.58 -15.27
C GLU A 82 -38.64 10.53 -14.52
N LYS A 83 -39.60 9.99 -13.76
CA LYS A 83 -40.52 10.79 -12.94
C LYS A 83 -39.78 11.64 -11.90
N LEU A 84 -38.68 11.13 -11.34
CA LEU A 84 -37.88 11.86 -10.36
C LEU A 84 -36.95 12.90 -11.01
N ARG A 85 -36.52 12.67 -12.25
CA ARG A 85 -35.79 13.66 -13.06
C ARG A 85 -36.69 14.83 -13.46
N GLU A 86 -37.89 14.54 -13.96
CA GLU A 86 -38.90 15.55 -14.33
C GLU A 86 -39.29 16.44 -13.14
N ARG A 87 -39.36 15.86 -11.94
CA ARG A 87 -39.65 16.59 -10.69
C ARG A 87 -38.44 17.32 -10.11
N GLY A 88 -37.29 17.29 -10.77
CA GLY A 88 -36.06 17.93 -10.29
C GLY A 88 -35.49 17.32 -9.00
N TRP A 89 -35.91 16.10 -8.64
CA TRP A 89 -35.35 15.39 -7.48
C TRP A 89 -34.01 14.74 -7.82
N ALA A 90 -33.88 14.23 -9.04
CA ALA A 90 -32.66 13.66 -9.61
C ALA A 90 -32.04 14.61 -10.65
N ILE A 91 -30.73 14.56 -10.82
CA ILE A 91 -30.06 15.26 -11.94
C ILE A 91 -30.38 14.58 -13.28
N SER A 92 -30.24 15.32 -14.38
CA SER A 92 -30.39 14.76 -15.73
C SER A 92 -29.37 13.67 -16.01
N GLU A 93 -29.71 12.76 -16.92
CA GLU A 93 -28.82 11.65 -17.29
C GLU A 93 -27.47 12.12 -17.80
N GLN A 94 -27.46 13.13 -18.67
CA GLN A 94 -26.24 13.72 -19.22
C GLN A 94 -25.32 14.21 -18.12
N LYS A 95 -25.87 15.00 -17.18
CA LYS A 95 -25.09 15.52 -16.04
C LYS A 95 -24.58 14.41 -15.12
N GLN A 96 -25.36 13.35 -14.95
CA GLN A 96 -24.93 12.19 -14.17
C GLN A 96 -23.78 11.45 -14.85
N GLN A 97 -23.88 11.20 -16.16
CA GLN A 97 -22.85 10.52 -16.94
C GLN A 97 -21.56 11.33 -16.95
N GLU A 98 -21.62 12.65 -17.18
CA GLU A 98 -20.47 13.55 -17.11
C GLU A 98 -19.77 13.47 -15.75
N MET A 99 -20.54 13.52 -14.66
CA MET A 99 -20.00 13.46 -13.30
C MET A 99 -19.30 12.11 -13.02
N ILE A 100 -19.94 11.00 -13.41
CA ILE A 100 -19.36 9.65 -13.25
C ILE A 100 -18.12 9.48 -14.14
N GLN A 101 -18.14 10.02 -15.36
CA GLN A 101 -17.00 9.94 -16.28
C GLN A 101 -15.80 10.71 -15.75
N VAL A 102 -15.99 11.95 -15.27
CA VAL A 102 -14.91 12.75 -14.67
C VAL A 102 -14.29 12.04 -13.47
N ILE A 103 -15.12 11.43 -12.60
CA ILE A 103 -14.64 10.66 -11.45
C ILE A 103 -13.86 9.42 -11.91
N SER A 104 -14.38 8.70 -12.90
CA SER A 104 -13.73 7.50 -13.45
C SER A 104 -12.39 7.84 -14.11
N ASP A 105 -12.34 8.93 -14.86
CA ASP A 105 -11.12 9.41 -15.52
C ASP A 105 -10.08 9.87 -14.50
N ASN A 106 -10.48 10.57 -13.44
CA ASN A 106 -9.58 10.95 -12.35
C ASN A 106 -9.06 9.71 -11.61
N ARG A 107 -9.92 8.71 -11.37
CA ARG A 107 -9.52 7.43 -10.79
C ARG A 107 -8.54 6.70 -11.71
N MET A 108 -8.82 6.62 -13.01
CA MET A 108 -7.93 6.00 -13.99
C MET A 108 -6.63 6.76 -14.19
N LYS A 109 -6.63 8.10 -14.09
CA LYS A 109 -5.42 8.92 -14.09
C LYS A 109 -4.61 8.71 -12.81
N ASN A 110 -5.25 8.61 -11.66
CA ASN A 110 -4.57 8.29 -10.40
C ASN A 110 -4.05 6.85 -10.39
N ILE A 111 -4.75 5.92 -11.05
CA ILE A 111 -4.27 4.54 -11.23
C ILE A 111 -3.13 4.49 -12.26
N LYS A 112 -3.21 5.26 -13.35
CA LYS A 112 -2.09 5.39 -14.28
C LYS A 112 -0.90 6.07 -13.62
N LEU A 113 -1.12 7.10 -12.81
CA LEU A 113 -0.08 7.72 -11.99
C LEU A 113 0.47 6.75 -10.94
N SER A 114 -0.37 5.89 -10.34
CA SER A 114 0.08 4.86 -9.39
C SER A 114 0.85 3.73 -10.07
N ASN A 115 0.51 3.42 -11.31
CA ASN A 115 1.22 2.42 -12.13
C ASN A 115 2.48 3.02 -12.77
N ASP A 116 2.50 4.32 -13.06
CA ASP A 116 3.71 5.07 -13.43
C ASP A 116 4.60 5.35 -12.19
N LEU A 117 4.03 5.25 -10.97
CA LEU A 117 4.75 5.27 -9.69
C LEU A 117 5.56 3.99 -9.44
N GLU A 118 5.33 2.90 -10.20
CA GLU A 118 6.20 1.70 -10.20
C GLU A 118 7.59 1.98 -10.80
N ASN A 119 7.89 3.23 -11.20
CA ASN A 119 9.20 3.67 -11.68
C ASN A 119 9.83 4.79 -10.84
N PHE A 120 9.50 4.92 -9.54
CA PHE A 120 10.43 5.64 -8.66
C PHE A 120 11.63 4.74 -8.40
N ASN A 121 12.66 4.87 -9.23
CA ASN A 121 13.97 4.34 -8.89
C ASN A 121 14.34 4.94 -7.54
N PRO A 122 14.52 4.12 -6.48
CA PRO A 122 14.89 4.65 -5.20
C PRO A 122 16.21 5.38 -5.33
N THR A 123 16.37 6.44 -4.55
CA THR A 123 17.63 7.17 -4.43
C THR A 123 18.18 6.95 -3.04
N LEU A 124 19.50 6.92 -2.93
CA LEU A 124 20.21 6.84 -1.67
C LEU A 124 21.41 7.78 -1.73
N ASN A 125 21.36 8.82 -0.92
CA ASN A 125 22.46 9.73 -0.67
C ASN A 125 23.09 9.36 0.68
N ILE A 126 24.42 9.32 0.73
CA ILE A 126 25.15 8.97 1.93
C ILE A 126 26.15 10.06 2.21
N THR A 127 26.02 10.70 3.38
CA THR A 127 26.88 11.79 3.79
C THR A 127 27.53 11.48 5.15
N PRO A 128 28.84 11.73 5.31
CA PRO A 128 29.47 11.62 6.61
C PRO A 128 29.05 12.78 7.51
N ASP A 129 28.82 12.50 8.80
CA ASP A 129 28.50 13.50 9.81
C ASP A 129 29.20 13.20 11.14
N GLU A 130 29.30 14.18 12.03
CA GLU A 130 29.91 14.06 13.36
C GLU A 130 29.01 14.67 14.43
N ILE A 131 28.49 13.83 15.32
CA ILE A 131 27.57 14.23 16.39
C ILE A 131 28.18 13.76 17.72
N ASN A 132 28.40 14.68 18.66
CA ASN A 132 28.98 14.39 19.98
C ASN A 132 30.31 13.60 19.92
N ASN A 133 31.21 13.98 19.02
CA ASN A 133 32.51 13.32 18.77
C ASN A 133 32.40 11.86 18.30
N GLN A 134 31.23 11.45 17.80
CA GLN A 134 31.02 10.16 17.17
C GLN A 134 30.71 10.36 15.69
N ARG A 135 31.35 9.56 14.83
CA ARG A 135 31.21 9.65 13.37
C ARG A 135 30.01 8.82 12.91
N TYR A 136 29.25 9.36 11.98
CA TYR A 136 28.07 8.72 11.39
C TYR A 136 28.14 8.72 9.87
N LEU A 137 27.51 7.74 9.25
CA LEU A 137 27.00 7.86 7.88
C LEU A 137 25.50 8.14 7.95
N MET A 138 25.11 9.27 7.37
CA MET A 138 23.72 9.67 7.22
C MET A 138 23.19 9.09 5.91
N PHE A 139 22.32 8.08 6.02
CA PHE A 139 21.62 7.51 4.88
C PHE A 139 20.32 8.26 4.67
N GLU A 140 20.22 8.97 3.55
CA GLU A 140 19.03 9.71 3.15
C GLU A 140 18.53 9.17 1.80
N GLY A 141 17.29 8.71 1.72
CA GLY A 141 16.78 8.08 0.50
C GLY A 141 15.32 8.36 0.23
N PHE A 142 14.97 8.50 -1.05
CA PHE A 142 13.62 8.79 -1.52
C PHE A 142 13.15 7.75 -2.53
N GLY A 143 11.83 7.63 -2.69
CA GLY A 143 11.22 6.72 -3.67
C GLY A 143 11.09 5.27 -3.19
N TRP A 144 11.36 5.00 -1.90
CA TRP A 144 11.14 3.69 -1.30
C TRP A 144 9.65 3.45 -1.03
N HIS A 145 9.24 2.19 -0.84
CA HIS A 145 7.87 1.89 -0.42
C HIS A 145 7.58 2.53 0.95
N GLN A 146 6.38 3.09 1.09
CA GLN A 146 5.92 3.74 2.32
C GLN A 146 5.77 2.74 3.46
N LEU A 147 6.16 3.14 4.68
CA LEU A 147 6.06 2.32 5.90
C LEU A 147 6.65 0.91 5.76
N HIS A 148 7.69 0.77 4.94
CA HIS A 148 8.34 -0.50 4.65
C HIS A 148 9.70 -0.61 5.31
N ASN A 149 10.14 -1.84 5.56
CA ASN A 149 11.47 -2.10 6.07
C ASN A 149 12.47 -2.02 4.92
N VAL A 150 13.58 -1.32 5.16
CA VAL A 150 14.74 -1.27 4.27
C VAL A 150 15.91 -1.91 5.01
N GLU A 151 16.50 -2.93 4.40
CA GLU A 151 17.72 -3.57 4.86
C GLU A 151 18.91 -2.97 4.12
N ILE A 152 19.87 -2.44 4.88
CA ILE A 152 21.10 -1.83 4.38
C ILE A 152 22.26 -2.70 4.82
N THR A 153 22.97 -3.27 3.86
CA THR A 153 24.17 -4.08 4.08
C THR A 153 25.39 -3.26 3.68
N ILE A 154 26.33 -3.11 4.60
CA ILE A 154 27.61 -2.45 4.39
C ILE A 154 28.67 -3.54 4.42
N SER A 155 29.43 -3.68 3.34
CA SER A 155 30.38 -4.78 3.20
C SER A 155 31.71 -4.35 2.59
N GLU A 156 32.76 -4.98 3.07
CA GLU A 156 34.12 -4.99 2.55
C GLU A 156 34.63 -6.44 2.71
N GLU A 157 35.71 -6.83 2.04
CA GLU A 157 36.21 -8.23 2.04
C GLU A 157 36.24 -8.90 3.42
N SER A 158 36.53 -8.14 4.48
CA SER A 158 36.67 -8.64 5.86
C SER A 158 35.53 -8.25 6.80
N VAL A 159 34.64 -7.34 6.40
CA VAL A 159 33.60 -6.77 7.26
C VAL A 159 32.25 -6.83 6.55
N LYS A 160 31.23 -7.38 7.21
CA LYS A 160 29.85 -7.35 6.71
C LYS A 160 28.90 -7.01 7.84
N GLU A 161 28.22 -5.88 7.72
CA GLU A 161 27.21 -5.41 8.66
C GLU A 161 25.88 -5.25 7.93
N SER A 162 24.78 -5.65 8.58
CA SER A 162 23.42 -5.45 8.05
C SER A 162 22.57 -4.75 9.10
N ILE A 163 21.89 -3.70 8.66
CA ILE A 163 21.07 -2.82 9.49
C ILE A 163 19.68 -2.78 8.87
N ARG A 164 18.65 -2.78 9.71
CA ARG A 164 17.26 -2.61 9.26
C ARG A 164 16.70 -1.31 9.79
N THR A 165 16.06 -0.57 8.90
CA THR A 165 15.33 0.65 9.22
C THR A 165 13.96 0.64 8.52
N LYS A 166 13.14 1.64 8.79
CA LYS A 166 11.80 1.76 8.23
C LYS A 166 11.59 3.13 7.62
N THR A 167 11.00 3.17 6.44
CA THR A 167 10.60 4.43 5.78
C THR A 167 9.38 5.03 6.46
N ASN A 168 9.23 6.34 6.32
CA ASN A 168 8.02 7.04 6.77
C ASN A 168 6.83 6.83 5.79
N ASP A 169 5.74 7.54 6.02
CA ASP A 169 4.53 7.54 5.19
C ASP A 169 4.73 8.20 3.81
N SER A 170 5.84 8.90 3.57
CA SER A 170 6.20 9.44 2.26
C SER A 170 7.21 8.57 1.49
N GLY A 171 7.62 7.42 2.04
CA GLY A 171 8.66 6.58 1.40
C GLY A 171 10.06 7.18 1.51
N HIS A 172 10.25 8.09 2.47
CA HIS A 172 11.54 8.69 2.79
C HIS A 172 12.25 7.86 3.87
N LEU A 173 13.52 7.58 3.59
CA LEU A 173 14.48 6.88 4.43
C LEU A 173 15.42 7.93 5.05
N ASN A 174 15.50 7.96 6.38
CA ASN A 174 16.53 8.71 7.08
C ASN A 174 17.07 7.84 8.20
N MET A 175 18.35 7.47 8.13
CA MET A 175 18.99 6.57 9.07
C MET A 175 20.44 7.00 9.35
N PRO A 176 20.74 7.48 10.57
CA PRO A 176 22.12 7.65 11.00
C PRO A 176 22.72 6.32 11.43
N TRP A 177 23.83 5.92 10.81
CA TRP A 177 24.59 4.74 11.22
C TRP A 177 25.92 5.16 11.87
N PRO A 178 26.17 4.80 13.15
CA PRO A 178 27.44 5.09 13.79
C PRO A 178 28.56 4.26 13.15
N ILE A 179 29.61 4.90 12.65
CA ILE A 179 30.73 4.23 12.00
C ILE A 179 31.58 3.53 13.08
N PRO A 180 31.69 2.19 13.09
CA PRO A 180 32.54 1.48 14.03
C PRO A 180 34.01 1.90 13.89
N ASP A 181 34.77 1.87 14.98
CA ASP A 181 36.20 2.23 14.97
C ASP A 181 37.05 1.31 14.06
N SER A 182 36.58 0.09 13.81
CA SER A 182 37.18 -0.87 12.88
C SER A 182 36.91 -0.56 11.40
N VAL A 183 36.09 0.45 11.10
CA VAL A 183 35.65 0.81 9.76
C VAL A 183 36.30 2.12 9.31
N GLY A 184 36.96 2.09 8.15
CA GLY A 184 37.57 3.27 7.52
C GLY A 184 38.86 2.95 6.74
N GLY A 185 39.27 3.91 5.91
CA GLY A 185 40.46 3.79 5.06
C GLY A 185 40.32 2.88 3.85
N LYS A 186 39.10 2.45 3.53
CA LYS A 186 38.78 1.48 2.47
C LYS A 186 37.52 1.87 1.69
N MET A 187 37.33 1.21 0.54
CA MET A 187 36.09 1.23 -0.22
C MET A 187 35.12 0.18 0.35
N TYR A 188 33.87 0.59 0.56
CA TYR A 188 32.81 -0.28 1.05
C TYR A 188 31.70 -0.36 0.00
N HIS A 189 31.21 -1.58 -0.21
CA HIS A 189 30.04 -1.88 -1.01
C HIS A 189 28.79 -1.80 -0.14
N ILE A 190 27.84 -0.97 -0.56
CA ILE A 190 26.59 -0.73 0.15
C ILE A 190 25.43 -1.23 -0.71
N PHE A 191 24.67 -2.16 -0.15
CA PHE A 191 23.46 -2.72 -0.74
C PHE A 191 22.25 -2.33 0.11
N ALA A 192 21.22 -1.75 -0.48
CA ALA A 192 19.97 -1.39 0.18
C ALA A 192 18.78 -2.05 -0.52
N SER A 193 17.86 -2.65 0.23
CA SER A 193 16.68 -3.32 -0.31
C SER A 193 15.47 -3.21 0.59
N ASP A 194 14.31 -2.92 0.00
CA ASP A 194 13.01 -3.02 0.66
C ASP A 194 12.27 -4.33 0.30
N GLY A 195 12.96 -5.27 -0.37
CA GLY A 195 12.36 -6.51 -0.89
C GLY A 195 11.62 -6.36 -2.22
N ILE A 196 11.42 -5.14 -2.70
CA ILE A 196 10.84 -4.84 -4.02
C ILE A 196 11.86 -4.10 -4.88
N HIS A 197 12.45 -3.04 -4.34
CA HIS A 197 13.55 -2.29 -4.94
C HIS A 197 14.89 -2.67 -4.33
N GLN A 198 15.94 -2.51 -5.12
CA GLN A 198 17.32 -2.77 -4.74
C GLN A 198 18.20 -1.63 -5.26
N LEU A 199 19.17 -1.21 -4.46
CA LEU A 199 20.15 -0.20 -4.81
C LEU A 199 21.52 -0.61 -4.32
N GLU A 200 22.52 -0.48 -5.19
CA GLU A 200 23.92 -0.81 -4.94
C GLU A 200 24.81 0.38 -5.26
N LEU A 201 25.77 0.67 -4.38
CA LEU A 201 26.79 1.68 -4.62
C LEU A 201 28.06 1.37 -3.83
N ASP A 202 29.19 1.87 -4.34
CA ASP A 202 30.48 1.78 -3.65
C ASP A 202 30.90 3.16 -3.16
N MET A 203 31.37 3.26 -1.92
CA MET A 203 31.86 4.53 -1.38
C MET A 203 33.08 4.36 -0.47
N PRO A 204 33.98 5.35 -0.44
CA PRO A 204 35.08 5.37 0.53
C PRO A 204 34.57 5.82 1.90
N ILE A 205 35.00 5.13 2.97
CA ILE A 205 34.81 5.59 4.35
C ILE A 205 36.17 6.06 4.88
N ALA A 206 36.25 7.31 5.34
CA ALA A 206 37.50 7.87 5.85
C ALA A 206 37.96 7.16 7.13
N PRO A 207 39.29 6.96 7.34
CA PRO A 207 39.80 6.41 8.59
C PRO A 207 39.54 7.37 9.76
N LYS A 208 39.50 6.83 10.98
CA LYS A 208 39.44 7.65 12.19
C LYS A 208 40.71 8.51 12.26
N ARG A 209 40.54 9.83 12.44
CA ARG A 209 41.65 10.77 12.61
C ARG A 209 42.25 10.65 14.01
#